data_AF-A0A420VDV1-F1
#
_entry.id   AF-A0A420VDV1-F1
#
_cell.length_a   1.000
_cell.length_b   1.000
_cell.length_c   1.000
_cell.angle_alpha   90.00
_cell.angle_beta   90.00
_cell.angle_gamma   90.00
#
_symmetry.space_group_name_H-M   'P 1'
#
loop_
_entity.id
_entity.type
_entity.pdbx_description
1 polymer ?
#
loop_
_entity_poly.entity_id
_entity_poly.type
_entity_poly.pdbx_seq_one_letter_code
_entity_poly.pdbx_strand_id
1 'polypeptide(L)'
;MSEEVMKALAVMNGTVGMKTELTNPKETLKRLSVLPYRLIDALEETGKEEDFLNLINVTANTVNETYHRLLVEGKQHKLHWGETREEMENVIRAHFPDWFEKADKIVRRWEIRQELKKELNSLISRVKRFTTALISTEEEAETRKAEIRQQFSKWLDKVVQNELNEEKEALEKEWVEALQECLQFVDKKLAEEPAHLLYYKTGNRVSVKVNLHKNEYTSYGRGVVRYNKGEDRDKFPLIVSVGYIEGFLYANGVRDEDIYVDPMSVDRFYSFEEVVSVNLTPAFVKEWYNRDCPILYRHTPNKDRSTNMLGMPICHFSTVLIESSWSTVYVDESLTGEEVERLIRGHEDTRIAREIRNMLEAKGLKESGELKRIEAEVEAFDQKVQAVIDKHAPMILNALANRYPHVSKWKKSENGEEKLYINENVFGLDCGFLYVRTTDPDYNKKRSLIRNAKPSVSPWMNVHMPYGCQSTTLQRAQFEIVKPIVERELGVILVGHTVLD
;
A
#
# COMPACT_ATOMS: atom_id res chain seq x y z
N MET A 1 27.78 -12.92 41.38
CA MET A 1 27.61 -11.55 40.83
C MET A 1 27.56 -10.56 41.99
N SER A 2 28.04 -9.33 41.79
CA SER A 2 28.07 -8.29 42.83
C SER A 2 26.68 -7.64 43.05
N GLU A 3 26.52 -6.92 44.16
CA GLU A 3 25.29 -6.22 44.52
C GLU A 3 24.95 -5.11 43.51
N GLU A 4 25.98 -4.48 42.94
CA GLU A 4 25.92 -3.42 41.94
C GLU A 4 25.29 -3.91 40.63
N VAL A 5 25.63 -5.13 40.20
CA VAL A 5 25.05 -5.76 39.00
C VAL A 5 23.57 -6.06 39.20
N MET A 6 23.19 -6.53 40.38
CA MET A 6 21.78 -6.79 40.70
C MET A 6 20.94 -5.51 40.73
N LYS A 7 21.49 -4.40 41.25
CA LYS A 7 20.85 -3.08 41.23
C LYS A 7 20.64 -2.58 39.79
N ALA A 8 21.68 -2.67 38.95
CA ALA A 8 21.60 -2.24 37.55
C ALA A 8 20.57 -3.07 36.75
N LEU A 9 20.52 -4.38 36.98
CA LEU A 9 19.54 -5.26 36.36
C LEU A 9 18.10 -4.94 36.77
N ALA A 10 17.86 -4.61 38.04
CA ALA A 10 16.55 -4.20 38.54
C ALA A 10 16.11 -2.86 37.94
N VAL A 11 17.05 -1.93 37.75
CA VAL A 11 16.80 -0.64 37.08
C VAL A 11 16.44 -0.85 35.61
N MET A 12 17.17 -1.71 34.87
CA MET A 12 16.96 -1.89 33.43
C MET A 12 15.75 -2.76 33.07
N ASN A 13 15.30 -3.66 33.96
CA ASN A 13 14.27 -4.64 33.63
C ASN A 13 12.98 -4.51 34.46
N GLY A 14 12.92 -3.60 35.43
CA GLY A 14 11.81 -3.51 36.40
C GLY A 14 11.85 -4.61 37.47
N THR A 15 11.05 -4.46 38.52
CA THR A 15 11.14 -5.23 39.77
C THR A 15 11.05 -6.76 39.59
N VAL A 16 12.22 -7.41 39.68
CA VAL A 16 12.57 -8.75 40.16
C VAL A 16 11.44 -9.81 40.22
N GLY A 17 11.33 -10.57 39.15
CA GLY A 17 11.12 -12.02 39.20
C GLY A 17 12.44 -12.78 39.02
N MET A 18 13.57 -12.28 39.54
CA MET A 18 14.89 -12.90 39.33
C MET A 18 15.19 -13.96 40.40
N LYS A 19 14.65 -15.17 40.19
CA LYS A 19 15.12 -16.40 40.85
C LYS A 19 15.78 -17.38 39.89
N THR A 20 16.11 -16.97 38.67
CA THR A 20 16.96 -17.74 37.78
C THR A 20 18.41 -17.32 38.01
N GLU A 21 19.22 -18.28 38.43
CA GLU A 21 20.68 -18.19 38.52
C GLU A 21 21.25 -17.57 37.23
N LEU A 22 21.69 -16.31 37.31
CA LEU A 22 22.49 -15.66 36.28
C LEU A 22 23.91 -16.21 36.38
N THR A 23 24.09 -17.45 35.94
CA THR A 23 25.39 -18.14 35.85
C THR A 23 26.10 -17.85 34.54
N ASN A 24 25.42 -17.23 33.56
CA ASN A 24 26.00 -16.91 32.26
C ASN A 24 26.30 -15.39 32.13
N PRO A 25 27.59 -15.00 32.12
CA PRO A 25 28.03 -13.60 31.95
C PRO A 25 27.44 -12.91 30.71
N LYS A 26 27.32 -13.63 29.58
CA LYS A 26 26.80 -13.11 28.32
C LYS A 26 25.34 -12.67 28.43
N GLU A 27 24.52 -13.52 29.05
CA GLU A 27 23.10 -13.25 29.28
C GLU A 27 22.91 -12.05 30.22
N THR A 28 23.81 -11.89 31.20
CA THR A 28 23.82 -10.71 32.08
C THR A 28 24.06 -9.41 31.30
N LEU A 29 25.03 -9.36 30.38
CA LEU A 29 25.23 -8.19 29.51
C LEU A 29 24.02 -7.92 28.60
N LYS A 30 23.42 -8.97 28.02
CA LYS A 30 22.22 -8.83 27.17
C LYS A 30 21.05 -8.21 27.94
N ARG A 31 20.88 -8.57 29.22
CA ARG A 31 19.83 -8.03 30.10
C ARG A 31 20.10 -6.64 30.64
N LEU A 32 21.37 -6.23 30.74
CA LEU A 32 21.70 -4.83 31.01
C LEU A 32 21.29 -3.92 29.84
N SER A 33 21.10 -4.48 28.64
CA SER A 33 20.49 -3.80 27.47
C SER A 33 21.19 -2.50 27.04
N VAL A 34 22.46 -2.30 27.40
CA VAL A 34 23.27 -1.15 26.98
C VAL A 34 23.95 -1.44 25.65
N LEU A 35 24.69 -2.55 25.55
CA LEU A 35 25.41 -2.92 24.34
C LEU A 35 24.51 -3.69 23.35
N PRO A 36 24.70 -3.54 22.02
CA PRO A 36 24.04 -4.38 21.02
C PRO A 36 24.41 -5.86 21.18
N TYR A 37 23.46 -6.77 20.95
CA TYR A 37 23.69 -8.21 21.16
C TYR A 37 24.84 -8.79 20.31
N ARG A 38 24.97 -8.32 19.06
CA ARG A 38 26.05 -8.76 18.16
C ARG A 38 27.43 -8.30 18.64
N LEU A 39 27.51 -7.12 19.24
CA LEU A 39 28.74 -6.62 19.82
C LEU A 39 29.13 -7.45 21.04
N ILE A 40 28.16 -7.85 21.88
CA ILE A 40 28.39 -8.77 23.00
C ILE A 40 28.91 -10.12 22.51
N ASP A 41 28.32 -10.68 21.44
CA ASP A 41 28.77 -11.93 20.85
C ASP A 41 30.23 -11.81 20.32
N ALA A 42 30.57 -10.72 19.63
CA ALA A 42 31.92 -10.46 19.13
C ALA A 42 32.95 -10.18 20.24
N LEU A 43 32.54 -9.54 21.34
CA LEU A 43 33.39 -9.33 22.51
C LEU A 43 33.74 -10.66 23.17
N GLU A 44 32.78 -11.58 23.31
CA GLU A 44 33.01 -12.92 23.86
C GLU A 44 34.02 -13.72 23.02
N GLU A 45 33.99 -13.60 21.69
CA GLU A 45 34.94 -14.27 20.79
C GLU A 45 36.37 -13.72 20.88
N THR A 46 36.54 -12.46 21.34
CA THR A 46 37.84 -11.76 21.31
C THR A 46 38.46 -11.51 22.68
N GLY A 47 37.72 -11.70 23.76
CA GLY A 47 38.14 -11.43 25.12
C GLY A 47 38.44 -12.67 25.95
N LYS A 48 39.05 -12.46 27.12
CA LYS A 48 39.17 -13.51 28.15
C LYS A 48 37.97 -13.47 29.08
N GLU A 49 37.67 -14.59 29.72
CA GLU A 49 36.56 -14.71 30.69
C GLU A 49 36.64 -13.66 31.82
N GLU A 50 37.86 -13.37 32.29
CA GLU A 50 38.12 -12.35 33.34
C GLU A 50 37.79 -10.92 32.86
N ASP A 51 38.08 -10.59 31.60
CA ASP A 51 37.77 -9.27 31.01
C ASP A 51 36.25 -9.09 30.88
N PHE A 52 35.51 -10.17 30.64
CA PHE A 52 34.06 -10.17 30.49
C PHE A 52 33.31 -9.90 31.80
N LEU A 53 33.81 -10.44 32.92
CA LEU A 53 33.31 -10.11 34.24
C LEU A 53 33.58 -8.66 34.60
N ASN A 54 34.73 -8.12 34.20
CA ASN A 54 35.05 -6.71 34.39
C ASN A 54 34.12 -5.81 33.54
N LEU A 55 33.85 -6.18 32.28
CA LEU A 55 32.90 -5.48 31.41
C LEU A 55 31.49 -5.42 32.00
N ILE A 56 31.02 -6.51 32.63
CA ILE A 56 29.73 -6.53 33.35
C ILE A 56 29.72 -5.53 34.49
N ASN A 57 30.78 -5.48 35.30
CA ASN A 57 30.86 -4.56 36.42
C ASN A 57 30.89 -3.10 35.96
N VAL A 58 31.68 -2.78 34.93
CA VAL A 58 31.72 -1.44 34.33
C VAL A 58 30.34 -1.06 33.78
N THR A 59 29.70 -1.96 33.02
CA THR A 59 28.35 -1.72 32.47
C THR A 59 27.32 -1.48 33.57
N ALA A 60 27.34 -2.28 34.64
CA ALA A 60 26.43 -2.12 35.77
C ALA A 60 26.64 -0.79 36.51
N ASN A 61 27.90 -0.39 36.72
CA ASN A 61 28.23 0.89 37.34
C ASN A 61 27.74 2.06 36.47
N THR A 62 28.01 2.04 35.17
CA THR A 62 27.55 3.08 34.24
C THR A 62 26.02 3.20 34.21
N VAL A 63 25.29 2.08 34.24
CA VAL A 63 23.82 2.07 34.33
C VAL A 63 23.34 2.71 35.64
N ASN A 64 23.91 2.32 36.77
CA ASN A 64 23.51 2.84 38.08
C ASN A 64 23.80 4.35 38.19
N GLU A 65 24.99 4.80 37.76
CA GLU A 65 25.37 6.22 37.77
C GLU A 65 24.46 7.06 36.86
N THR A 66 24.18 6.58 35.65
CA THR A 66 23.30 7.26 34.69
C THR A 66 21.86 7.34 35.23
N TYR A 67 21.36 6.25 35.81
CA TYR A 67 20.05 6.23 36.45
C TYR A 67 19.97 7.22 37.63
N HIS A 68 20.97 7.25 38.50
CA HIS A 68 21.01 8.21 39.61
C HIS A 68 21.04 9.66 39.13
N ARG A 69 21.83 9.97 38.10
CA ARG A 69 21.84 11.29 37.46
C ARG A 69 20.45 11.66 36.92
N LEU A 70 19.84 10.78 36.13
CA LEU A 70 18.52 11.02 35.55
C LEU A 70 17.42 11.12 36.61
N LEU A 71 17.54 10.39 37.72
CA LEU A 71 16.62 10.48 38.85
C LEU A 71 16.67 11.87 39.51
N VAL A 72 17.87 12.43 39.72
CA VAL A 72 18.05 13.80 40.24
C VAL A 72 17.48 14.84 39.27
N GLU A 73 17.56 14.62 37.96
CA GLU A 73 17.00 15.49 36.94
C GLU A 73 15.49 15.31 36.70
N GLY A 74 14.83 14.33 37.33
CA GLY A 74 13.42 13.99 37.08
C GLY A 74 13.16 13.41 35.68
N LYS A 75 14.18 12.82 35.05
CA LYS A 75 14.18 12.31 33.67
C LYS A 75 14.43 10.80 33.58
N GLN A 76 14.10 10.02 34.61
CA GLN A 76 14.32 8.57 34.64
C GLN A 76 13.70 7.81 33.45
N HIS A 77 12.62 8.33 32.87
CA HIS A 77 12.00 7.78 31.66
C HIS A 77 12.91 7.79 30.43
N LYS A 78 14.00 8.59 30.44
CA LYS A 78 14.98 8.67 29.36
C LYS A 78 16.06 7.59 29.40
N LEU A 79 16.15 6.78 30.46
CA LEU A 79 17.20 5.77 30.60
C LEU A 79 17.27 4.81 29.41
N HIS A 80 16.11 4.48 28.81
CA HIS A 80 16.00 3.59 27.66
C HIS A 80 16.01 4.31 26.31
N TRP A 81 16.17 5.64 26.28
CA TRP A 81 16.22 6.40 25.04
C TRP A 81 17.57 6.18 24.35
N GLY A 82 17.57 6.23 23.01
CA GLY A 82 18.75 5.95 22.18
C GLY A 82 19.97 6.81 22.55
N GLU A 83 19.76 8.11 22.75
CA GLU A 83 20.83 9.06 23.12
C GLU A 83 21.51 8.71 24.45
N THR A 84 20.74 8.37 25.47
CA THR A 84 21.28 7.98 26.78
C THR A 84 21.97 6.62 26.72
N ARG A 85 21.45 5.70 25.91
CA ARG A 85 22.10 4.41 25.67
C ARG A 85 23.44 4.56 24.96
N GLU A 86 23.51 5.43 23.96
CA GLU A 86 24.74 5.77 23.24
C GLU A 86 25.77 6.44 24.16
N GLU A 87 25.35 7.34 25.04
CA GLU A 87 26.18 7.93 26.09
C GLU A 87 26.81 6.84 26.98
N MET A 88 25.98 5.93 27.50
CA MET A 88 26.46 4.82 28.34
C MET A 88 27.41 3.88 27.57
N GLU A 89 27.08 3.56 26.31
CA GLU A 89 27.94 2.74 25.44
C GLU A 89 29.32 3.40 25.24
N ASN A 90 29.37 4.71 25.00
CA ASN A 90 30.63 5.44 24.83
C ASN A 90 31.50 5.41 26.09
N VAL A 91 30.89 5.54 27.28
CA VAL A 91 31.60 5.41 28.56
C VAL A 91 32.17 3.99 28.72
N ILE A 92 31.38 2.96 28.42
CA ILE A 92 31.83 1.56 28.51
C ILE A 92 32.98 1.29 27.51
N ARG A 93 32.84 1.75 26.26
CA ARG A 93 33.87 1.62 25.21
C ARG A 93 35.19 2.24 25.62
N ALA A 94 35.18 3.39 26.29
CA ALA A 94 36.39 4.08 26.75
C ALA A 94 37.20 3.27 27.78
N HIS A 95 36.59 2.32 28.50
CA HIS A 95 37.29 1.44 29.44
C HIS A 95 38.00 0.27 28.74
N PHE A 96 37.58 -0.10 27.53
CA PHE A 96 38.10 -1.27 26.81
C PHE A 96 38.34 -0.98 25.31
N PRO A 97 39.08 0.09 24.95
CA PRO A 97 39.14 0.59 23.58
C PRO A 97 39.64 -0.47 22.57
N ASP A 98 40.75 -1.15 22.87
CA ASP A 98 41.33 -2.17 21.97
C ASP A 98 40.43 -3.40 21.79
N TRP A 99 39.62 -3.74 22.80
CA TRP A 99 38.73 -4.89 22.75
C TRP A 99 37.50 -4.58 21.90
N PHE A 100 36.91 -3.40 22.09
CA PHE A 100 35.81 -2.93 21.25
C PHE A 100 36.26 -2.70 19.81
N GLU A 101 37.47 -2.20 19.55
CA GLU A 101 37.98 -2.07 18.18
C GLU A 101 38.05 -3.44 17.46
N LYS A 102 38.49 -4.50 18.16
CA LYS A 102 38.51 -5.87 17.60
C LYS A 102 37.10 -6.42 17.40
N ALA A 103 36.20 -6.23 18.36
CA ALA A 103 34.82 -6.68 18.27
C ALA A 103 34.06 -5.96 17.15
N ASP A 104 34.25 -4.64 17.00
CA ASP A 104 33.65 -3.85 15.91
C ASP A 104 34.11 -4.33 14.54
N LYS A 105 35.39 -4.73 14.38
CA LYS A 105 35.87 -5.36 13.13
C LYS A 105 35.14 -6.66 12.82
N ILE A 106 34.82 -7.49 13.83
CA ILE A 106 34.03 -8.72 13.64
C ILE A 106 32.59 -8.37 13.25
N VAL A 107 31.93 -7.47 13.99
CA VAL A 107 30.56 -7.04 13.70
C VAL A 107 30.48 -6.46 12.29
N ARG A 108 31.44 -5.60 11.90
CA ARG A 108 31.49 -4.98 10.58
C ARG A 108 31.64 -6.01 9.46
N ARG A 109 32.52 -7.00 9.63
CA ARG A 109 32.67 -8.11 8.66
C ARG A 109 31.36 -8.89 8.50
N TRP A 110 30.71 -9.23 9.61
CA TRP A 110 29.41 -9.90 9.60
C TRP A 110 28.34 -9.08 8.88
N GLU A 111 28.26 -7.77 9.12
CA GLU A 111 27.28 -6.88 8.47
C GLU A 111 27.46 -6.84 6.95
N ILE A 112 28.70 -6.62 6.50
CA ILE A 112 29.05 -6.63 5.07
C ILE A 112 28.67 -7.97 4.44
N ARG A 113 28.98 -9.09 5.10
CA ARG A 113 28.61 -10.42 4.61
C ARG A 113 27.09 -10.59 4.46
N GLN A 114 26.29 -10.11 5.41
CA GLN A 114 24.83 -10.18 5.30
C GLN A 114 24.28 -9.30 4.18
N GLU A 115 24.84 -8.09 4.01
CA GLU A 115 24.48 -7.20 2.92
C GLU A 115 24.78 -7.84 1.57
N LEU A 116 25.97 -8.41 1.39
CA LEU A 116 26.36 -9.12 0.18
C LEU A 116 25.46 -10.32 -0.11
N LYS A 117 25.12 -11.13 0.90
CA LYS A 117 24.16 -12.24 0.75
C LYS A 117 22.77 -11.76 0.35
N LYS A 118 22.30 -10.65 0.95
CA LYS A 118 21.01 -10.04 0.59
C LYS A 118 21.03 -9.56 -0.87
N GLU A 119 22.13 -8.94 -1.31
CA GLU A 119 22.31 -8.56 -2.71
C GLU A 119 22.31 -9.77 -3.65
N LEU A 120 23.03 -10.85 -3.31
CA LEU A 120 23.08 -12.08 -4.10
C LEU A 120 21.69 -12.70 -4.24
N ASN A 121 20.94 -12.84 -3.14
CA ASN A 121 19.58 -13.36 -3.15
C ASN A 121 18.62 -12.49 -3.97
N SER A 122 18.78 -11.17 -3.91
CA SER A 122 18.03 -10.22 -4.73
C SER A 122 18.35 -10.39 -6.22
N LEU A 123 19.63 -10.59 -6.55
CA LEU A 123 20.09 -10.86 -7.91
C LEU A 123 19.50 -12.17 -8.45
N ILE A 124 19.58 -13.28 -7.70
CA ILE A 124 18.98 -14.57 -8.08
C ILE A 124 17.48 -14.40 -8.34
N SER A 125 16.77 -13.76 -7.41
CA SER A 125 15.33 -13.53 -7.52
C SER A 125 14.98 -12.72 -8.77
N ARG A 126 15.76 -11.67 -9.06
CA ARG A 126 15.62 -10.86 -10.26
C ARG A 126 15.86 -11.67 -11.54
N VAL A 127 16.92 -12.47 -11.58
CA VAL A 127 17.21 -13.32 -12.74
C VAL A 127 16.08 -14.30 -13.00
N LYS A 128 15.61 -15.02 -11.98
CA LYS A 128 14.49 -15.95 -12.11
C LYS A 128 13.21 -15.26 -12.57
N ARG A 129 12.92 -14.08 -12.03
CA ARG A 129 11.74 -13.29 -12.41
C ARG A 129 11.75 -12.91 -13.89
N PHE A 130 12.87 -12.39 -14.40
CA PHE A 130 12.94 -11.89 -15.78
C PHE A 130 13.37 -12.94 -16.81
N THR A 131 13.63 -14.18 -16.40
CA THR A 131 13.92 -15.29 -17.32
C THR A 131 12.64 -16.08 -17.53
N THR A 132 12.24 -16.22 -18.79
CA THR A 132 10.88 -16.62 -19.19
C THR A 132 10.90 -17.75 -20.20
N ALA A 133 9.83 -18.56 -20.25
CA ALA A 133 9.61 -19.60 -21.25
C ALA A 133 9.40 -19.06 -22.68
N LEU A 134 9.33 -17.73 -22.84
CA LEU A 134 9.24 -17.07 -24.14
C LEU A 134 10.59 -16.83 -24.83
N ILE A 135 11.69 -17.27 -24.23
CA ILE A 135 12.98 -17.34 -24.93
C ILE A 135 12.83 -18.40 -26.01
N SER A 136 12.84 -17.97 -27.26
CA SER A 136 12.42 -18.78 -28.41
C SER A 136 13.60 -19.35 -29.21
N THR A 137 14.81 -18.89 -28.91
CA THR A 137 16.03 -19.30 -29.62
C THR A 137 17.20 -19.52 -28.67
N GLU A 138 18.16 -20.37 -29.09
CA GLU A 138 19.42 -20.56 -28.40
C GLU A 138 20.24 -19.25 -28.32
N GLU A 139 20.15 -18.39 -29.34
CA GLU A 139 20.83 -17.09 -29.36
C GLU A 139 20.31 -16.14 -28.27
N GLU A 140 18.99 -16.06 -28.08
CA GLU A 140 18.38 -15.29 -26.99
C GLU A 140 18.79 -15.86 -25.61
N ALA A 141 18.82 -17.19 -25.48
CA ALA A 141 19.25 -17.85 -24.25
C ALA A 141 20.72 -17.56 -23.92
N GLU A 142 21.63 -17.66 -24.89
CA GLU A 142 23.04 -17.35 -24.69
C GLU A 142 23.28 -15.86 -24.40
N THR A 143 22.54 -14.97 -25.06
CA THR A 143 22.54 -13.53 -24.74
C THR A 143 22.15 -13.31 -23.28
N ARG A 144 21.07 -13.96 -22.83
CA ARG A 144 20.61 -13.87 -21.45
C ARG A 144 21.61 -14.43 -20.45
N LYS A 145 22.25 -15.57 -20.76
CA LYS A 145 23.32 -16.14 -19.93
C LYS A 145 24.52 -15.21 -19.84
N ALA A 146 24.90 -14.53 -20.93
CA ALA A 146 25.98 -13.55 -20.93
C ALA A 146 25.66 -12.35 -20.02
N GLU A 147 24.44 -11.81 -20.08
CA GLU A 147 23.98 -10.75 -19.16
C GLU A 147 24.04 -11.19 -17.69
N ILE A 148 23.61 -12.42 -17.39
CA ILE A 148 23.64 -12.98 -16.03
C ILE A 148 25.09 -13.07 -15.55
N ARG A 149 26.00 -13.65 -16.35
CA ARG A 149 27.42 -13.73 -16.03
C ARG A 149 28.01 -12.34 -15.74
N GLN A 150 27.66 -11.34 -16.53
CA GLN A 150 28.11 -9.96 -16.31
C GLN A 150 27.59 -9.38 -14.98
N GLN A 151 26.31 -9.58 -14.65
CA GLN A 151 25.74 -9.11 -13.38
C GLN A 151 26.39 -9.79 -12.16
N PHE A 152 26.62 -11.10 -12.26
CA PHE A 152 27.29 -11.87 -11.21
C PHE A 152 28.77 -11.47 -11.06
N SER A 153 29.47 -11.17 -12.17
CA SER A 153 30.85 -10.64 -12.12
C SER A 153 30.93 -9.32 -11.36
N LYS A 154 30.00 -8.38 -11.62
CA LYS A 154 29.96 -7.10 -10.91
C LYS A 154 29.73 -7.27 -9.41
N TRP A 155 28.96 -8.28 -9.00
CA TRP A 155 28.78 -8.59 -7.58
C TRP A 155 30.07 -9.19 -6.97
N LEU A 156 30.75 -10.07 -7.70
CA LEU A 156 32.04 -10.65 -7.25
C LEU A 156 33.11 -9.57 -7.05
N ASP A 157 33.19 -8.58 -7.95
CA ASP A 157 34.10 -7.45 -7.80
C ASP A 157 33.88 -6.70 -6.48
N LYS A 158 32.62 -6.57 -6.03
CA LYS A 158 32.32 -5.98 -4.71
C LYS A 158 32.83 -6.86 -3.56
N VAL A 159 32.69 -8.18 -3.66
CA VAL A 159 33.21 -9.09 -2.63
C VAL A 159 34.72 -8.94 -2.50
N VAL A 160 35.44 -8.88 -3.62
CA VAL A 160 36.91 -8.72 -3.65
C VAL A 160 37.35 -7.38 -3.05
N GLN A 161 36.56 -6.32 -3.20
CA GLN A 161 36.85 -5.00 -2.64
C GLN A 161 36.62 -4.90 -1.13
N ASN A 162 35.85 -5.81 -0.53
CA ASN A 162 35.65 -5.86 0.91
C ASN A 162 36.70 -6.80 1.53
N GLU A 163 37.38 -6.39 2.61
CA GLU A 163 38.49 -7.10 3.27
C GLU A 163 38.07 -8.40 4.01
N LEU A 164 37.26 -9.26 3.38
CA LEU A 164 36.68 -10.49 3.92
C LEU A 164 37.56 -11.72 3.64
N ASN A 165 38.88 -11.62 3.83
CA ASN A 165 39.84 -12.65 3.38
C ASN A 165 39.53 -14.08 3.88
N GLU A 166 39.01 -14.24 5.10
CA GLU A 166 38.66 -15.55 5.69
C GLU A 166 37.32 -16.11 5.19
N GLU A 167 36.41 -15.24 4.73
CA GLU A 167 35.04 -15.60 4.32
C GLU A 167 34.87 -15.59 2.81
N LYS A 168 35.88 -15.10 2.09
CA LYS A 168 35.92 -14.97 0.64
C LYS A 168 35.66 -16.29 -0.06
N GLU A 169 36.34 -17.37 0.34
CA GLU A 169 36.16 -18.69 -0.27
C GLU A 169 34.72 -19.20 -0.13
N ALA A 170 34.08 -18.98 1.03
CA ALA A 170 32.71 -19.37 1.26
C ALA A 170 31.71 -18.57 0.42
N LEU A 171 31.92 -17.25 0.30
CA LEU A 171 31.09 -16.38 -0.53
C LEU A 171 31.29 -16.64 -2.03
N GLU A 172 32.51 -16.92 -2.47
CA GLU A 172 32.82 -17.33 -3.84
C GLU A 172 32.14 -18.66 -4.18
N LYS A 173 32.13 -19.62 -3.26
CA LYS A 173 31.40 -20.88 -3.44
C LYS A 173 29.89 -20.65 -3.58
N GLU A 174 29.28 -19.89 -2.67
CA GLU A 174 27.85 -19.54 -2.73
C GLU A 174 27.52 -18.82 -4.06
N TRP A 175 28.42 -17.97 -4.54
CA TRP A 175 28.30 -17.29 -5.83
C TRP A 175 28.37 -18.24 -7.03
N VAL A 176 29.32 -19.18 -7.07
CA VAL A 176 29.42 -20.18 -8.16
C VAL A 176 28.15 -21.00 -8.23
N GLU A 177 27.67 -21.49 -7.08
CA GLU A 177 26.44 -22.28 -6.98
C GLU A 177 25.23 -21.48 -7.48
N ALA A 178 25.08 -20.23 -7.03
CA ALA A 178 23.99 -19.35 -7.44
C ALA A 178 24.03 -18.99 -8.94
N LEU A 179 25.22 -18.73 -9.49
CA LEU A 179 25.40 -18.47 -10.92
C LEU A 179 24.99 -19.71 -11.72
N GLN A 180 25.48 -20.88 -11.34
CA GLN A 180 25.20 -22.12 -12.04
C GLN A 180 23.70 -22.46 -11.99
N GLU A 181 23.05 -22.26 -10.85
CA GLU A 181 21.59 -22.39 -10.71
C GLU A 181 20.84 -21.45 -11.67
N CYS A 182 21.26 -20.18 -11.74
CA CYS A 182 20.64 -19.21 -12.64
C CYS A 182 20.83 -19.56 -14.12
N LEU A 183 22.00 -20.05 -14.51
CA LEU A 183 22.27 -20.48 -15.89
C LEU A 183 21.43 -21.72 -16.26
N GLN A 184 21.37 -22.71 -15.37
CA GLN A 184 20.50 -23.89 -15.54
C GLN A 184 19.02 -23.50 -15.62
N PHE A 185 18.60 -22.46 -14.90
CA PHE A 185 17.25 -21.95 -14.99
C PHE A 185 16.94 -21.36 -16.38
N VAL A 186 17.91 -20.69 -17.03
CA VAL A 186 17.75 -20.24 -18.42
C VAL A 186 17.56 -21.43 -19.36
N ASP A 187 18.39 -22.47 -19.22
CA ASP A 187 18.28 -23.69 -20.04
C ASP A 187 16.93 -24.38 -19.86
N LYS A 188 16.47 -24.47 -18.60
CA LYS A 188 15.14 -25.00 -18.29
C LYS A 188 14.05 -24.19 -18.98
N LYS A 189 14.16 -22.86 -18.98
CA LYS A 189 13.16 -21.97 -19.60
C LYS A 189 13.18 -22.00 -21.12
N LEU A 190 14.35 -22.16 -21.74
CA LEU A 190 14.46 -22.37 -23.19
C LEU A 190 13.77 -23.67 -23.63
N ALA A 191 13.80 -24.72 -22.79
CA ALA A 191 13.15 -26.00 -23.08
C ALA A 191 11.65 -26.05 -22.69
N GLU A 192 11.14 -25.01 -22.02
CA GLU A 192 9.76 -24.95 -21.54
C GLU A 192 8.89 -24.22 -22.56
N GLU A 193 7.81 -24.85 -23.01
CA GLU A 193 6.81 -24.20 -23.86
C GLU A 193 5.95 -23.23 -23.01
N PRO A 194 5.77 -21.97 -23.43
CA PRO A 194 4.98 -21.01 -22.69
C PRO A 194 3.50 -21.39 -22.69
N ALA A 195 2.75 -20.96 -21.67
CA ALA A 195 1.32 -21.16 -21.65
C ALA A 195 0.65 -20.29 -22.72
N HIS A 196 -0.02 -20.91 -23.68
CA HIS A 196 -0.67 -20.20 -24.79
C HIS A 196 -2.14 -19.90 -24.48
N LEU A 197 -2.52 -18.63 -24.57
CA LEU A 197 -3.88 -18.14 -24.33
C LEU A 197 -4.43 -17.49 -25.59
N LEU A 198 -5.67 -17.84 -25.95
CA LEU A 198 -6.43 -17.17 -27.00
C LEU A 198 -7.80 -16.75 -26.45
N TYR A 199 -7.97 -15.43 -26.23
CA TYR A 199 -9.26 -14.87 -25.82
C TYR A 199 -10.15 -14.76 -27.04
N TYR A 200 -11.13 -15.65 -27.16
CA TYR A 200 -11.93 -15.75 -28.38
C TYR A 200 -13.42 -15.47 -28.12
N LYS A 201 -14.06 -14.95 -29.16
CA LYS A 201 -15.49 -14.64 -29.17
C LYS A 201 -16.31 -15.91 -29.31
N THR A 202 -17.27 -16.10 -28.42
CA THR A 202 -18.29 -17.16 -28.51
C THR A 202 -19.68 -16.51 -28.49
N GLY A 203 -20.25 -16.25 -29.68
CA GLY A 203 -21.41 -15.37 -29.78
C GLY A 203 -21.06 -13.96 -29.32
N ASN A 204 -21.72 -13.42 -28.30
CA ASN A 204 -21.33 -12.14 -27.70
C ASN A 204 -20.46 -12.27 -26.44
N ARG A 205 -20.16 -13.49 -25.98
CA ARG A 205 -19.34 -13.76 -24.78
C ARG A 205 -17.86 -13.93 -25.15
N VAL A 206 -16.99 -13.89 -24.14
CA VAL A 206 -15.57 -14.25 -24.24
C VAL A 206 -15.29 -15.53 -23.47
N SER A 207 -14.44 -16.37 -24.02
CA SER A 207 -13.83 -17.51 -23.33
C SER A 207 -12.36 -17.58 -23.71
N VAL A 208 -11.56 -18.30 -22.93
CA VAL A 208 -10.12 -18.39 -23.15
C VAL A 208 -9.79 -19.81 -23.59
N LYS A 209 -9.26 -19.96 -24.80
CA LYS A 209 -8.63 -21.20 -25.24
C LYS A 209 -7.23 -21.27 -24.65
N VAL A 210 -6.88 -22.40 -24.05
CA VAL A 210 -5.65 -22.56 -23.26
C VAL A 210 -4.89 -23.80 -23.71
N ASN A 211 -3.58 -23.65 -23.86
CA ASN A 211 -2.62 -24.74 -23.90
C ASN A 211 -1.56 -24.53 -22.82
N LEU A 212 -1.47 -25.47 -21.88
CA LEU A 212 -0.46 -25.46 -20.82
C LEU A 212 0.78 -26.28 -21.20
N HIS A 213 0.76 -26.98 -22.35
CA HIS A 213 1.78 -27.94 -22.76
C HIS A 213 2.05 -29.02 -21.69
N LYS A 214 0.99 -29.38 -20.94
CA LYS A 214 0.97 -30.37 -19.86
C LYS A 214 -0.16 -31.37 -20.10
N ASN A 215 0.07 -32.62 -19.70
CA ASN A 215 -0.91 -33.70 -19.81
C ASN A 215 -2.00 -33.63 -18.73
N GLU A 216 -1.70 -32.97 -17.61
CA GLU A 216 -2.58 -32.86 -16.44
C GLU A 216 -2.74 -31.40 -16.04
N TYR A 217 -3.90 -31.08 -15.47
CA TYR A 217 -4.19 -29.77 -14.91
C TYR A 217 -5.06 -29.88 -13.66
N THR A 218 -4.93 -28.90 -12.78
CA THR A 218 -5.77 -28.69 -11.61
C THR A 218 -6.89 -27.71 -11.96
N SER A 219 -8.12 -28.02 -11.55
CA SER A 219 -9.25 -27.09 -11.69
C SER A 219 -10.14 -27.13 -10.45
N TYR A 220 -10.62 -25.96 -10.04
CA TYR A 220 -11.56 -25.79 -8.94
C TYR A 220 -12.88 -25.23 -9.48
N GLY A 221 -13.98 -25.94 -9.27
CA GLY A 221 -15.32 -25.56 -9.72
C GLY A 221 -15.82 -26.38 -10.93
N ARG A 222 -17.13 -26.70 -10.92
CA ARG A 222 -17.77 -27.42 -12.03
C ARG A 222 -18.09 -26.45 -13.18
N GLY A 223 -17.74 -26.83 -14.41
CA GLY A 223 -18.17 -26.12 -15.63
C GLY A 223 -17.34 -24.90 -16.04
N VAL A 224 -16.30 -24.54 -15.29
CA VAL A 224 -15.39 -23.41 -15.60
C VAL A 224 -14.24 -23.78 -16.53
N VAL A 225 -13.95 -25.07 -16.68
CA VAL A 225 -12.98 -25.65 -17.63
C VAL A 225 -13.67 -26.75 -18.42
N ARG A 226 -13.42 -26.80 -19.74
CA ARG A 226 -13.89 -27.87 -20.62
C ARG A 226 -12.87 -28.18 -21.71
N TYR A 227 -12.92 -29.39 -22.26
CA TYR A 227 -12.13 -29.76 -23.43
C TYR A 227 -12.63 -29.07 -24.70
N ASN A 228 -11.68 -28.61 -25.53
CA ASN A 228 -11.96 -28.15 -26.87
C ASN A 228 -12.29 -29.35 -27.79
N LYS A 229 -13.21 -29.14 -28.73
CA LYS A 229 -13.70 -30.17 -29.68
C LYS A 229 -13.59 -29.75 -31.14
N GLY A 230 -12.94 -28.62 -31.42
CA GLY A 230 -12.77 -28.07 -32.78
C GLY A 230 -11.44 -28.44 -33.44
N GLU A 231 -11.24 -27.92 -34.65
CA GLU A 231 -10.01 -28.11 -35.47
C GLU A 231 -8.75 -27.65 -34.76
N ASP A 232 -8.85 -26.68 -33.85
CA ASP A 232 -7.73 -26.17 -33.08
C ASP A 232 -7.55 -26.84 -31.72
N ARG A 233 -8.16 -28.02 -31.49
CA ARG A 233 -8.00 -28.79 -30.24
C ARG A 233 -6.54 -29.11 -29.96
N ASP A 234 -5.76 -29.44 -30.98
CA ASP A 234 -4.35 -29.80 -30.79
C ASP A 234 -3.51 -28.57 -30.40
N LYS A 235 -3.87 -27.38 -30.93
CA LYS A 235 -3.24 -26.11 -30.55
C LYS A 235 -3.72 -25.62 -29.19
N PHE A 236 -4.99 -25.82 -28.86
CA PHE A 236 -5.66 -25.38 -27.63
C PHE A 236 -6.59 -26.47 -27.10
N PRO A 237 -6.10 -27.38 -26.23
CA PRO A 237 -6.87 -28.51 -25.74
C PRO A 237 -7.99 -28.11 -24.77
N LEU A 238 -7.87 -26.96 -24.11
CA LEU A 238 -8.77 -26.51 -23.05
C LEU A 238 -9.48 -25.21 -23.42
N ILE A 239 -10.68 -25.04 -22.88
CA ILE A 239 -11.43 -23.79 -22.86
C ILE A 239 -11.76 -23.47 -21.40
N VAL A 240 -11.35 -22.29 -20.95
CA VAL A 240 -11.48 -21.79 -19.58
C VAL A 240 -12.36 -20.53 -19.58
N SER A 241 -13.22 -20.41 -18.57
CA SER A 241 -13.99 -19.18 -18.34
C SER A 241 -13.05 -18.02 -18.04
N VAL A 242 -13.30 -16.84 -18.62
CA VAL A 242 -12.43 -15.69 -18.43
C VAL A 242 -12.40 -15.20 -16.98
N GLY A 243 -13.53 -15.28 -16.26
CA GLY A 243 -13.57 -14.93 -14.84
C GLY A 243 -12.77 -15.88 -13.93
N TYR A 244 -12.27 -17.00 -14.47
CA TYR A 244 -11.48 -17.98 -13.73
C TYR A 244 -10.05 -18.13 -14.27
N ILE A 245 -9.66 -17.40 -15.32
CA ILE A 245 -8.39 -17.67 -16.01
C ILE A 245 -7.17 -17.45 -15.12
N GLU A 246 -7.13 -16.39 -14.33
CA GLU A 246 -6.00 -16.10 -13.44
C GLU A 246 -5.87 -17.17 -12.34
N GLY A 247 -6.99 -17.52 -11.70
CA GLY A 247 -7.03 -18.60 -10.71
C GLY A 247 -6.64 -19.96 -11.28
N PHE A 248 -7.03 -20.23 -12.53
CA PHE A 248 -6.65 -21.44 -13.26
C PHE A 248 -5.13 -21.49 -13.53
N LEU A 249 -4.54 -20.40 -14.02
CA LEU A 249 -3.10 -20.32 -14.30
C LEU A 249 -2.28 -20.49 -13.02
N TYR A 250 -2.67 -19.79 -11.95
CA TYR A 250 -2.04 -19.89 -10.63
C TYR A 250 -2.10 -21.32 -10.08
N ALA A 251 -3.27 -21.97 -10.12
CA ALA A 251 -3.46 -23.35 -9.65
C ALA A 251 -2.63 -24.39 -10.42
N ASN A 252 -2.15 -24.04 -11.61
CA ASN A 252 -1.33 -24.89 -12.48
C ASN A 252 0.15 -24.48 -12.51
N GLY A 253 0.55 -23.59 -11.59
CA GLY A 253 1.93 -23.13 -11.45
C GLY A 253 2.45 -22.37 -12.66
N VAL A 254 1.56 -21.74 -13.45
CA VAL A 254 1.95 -20.89 -14.56
C VAL A 254 2.31 -19.51 -14.01
N ARG A 255 3.51 -19.03 -14.33
CA ARG A 255 3.95 -17.68 -13.98
C ARG A 255 3.47 -16.70 -15.03
N ASP A 256 3.16 -15.47 -14.62
CA ASP A 256 2.76 -14.39 -15.55
C ASP A 256 3.80 -14.18 -16.66
N GLU A 257 5.09 -14.28 -16.33
CA GLU A 257 6.16 -14.08 -17.30
C GLU A 257 6.23 -15.16 -18.40
N ASP A 258 5.65 -16.33 -18.13
CA ASP A 258 5.64 -17.51 -19.01
C ASP A 258 4.34 -17.63 -19.83
N ILE A 259 3.53 -16.57 -19.88
CA ILE A 259 2.26 -16.52 -20.61
C ILE A 259 2.46 -15.87 -21.98
N TYR A 260 1.99 -16.55 -23.02
CA TYR A 260 1.81 -16.01 -24.36
C TYR A 260 0.34 -15.76 -24.64
N VAL A 261 0.00 -14.52 -25.01
CA VAL A 261 -1.35 -14.16 -25.47
C VAL A 261 -1.34 -14.07 -26.99
N ASP A 262 -2.09 -14.95 -27.65
CA ASP A 262 -2.16 -15.04 -29.10
C ASP A 262 -2.70 -13.72 -29.69
N PRO A 263 -2.03 -13.12 -30.69
CA PRO A 263 -2.44 -11.85 -31.31
C PRO A 263 -3.86 -11.84 -31.88
N MET A 264 -4.39 -13.02 -32.24
CA MET A 264 -5.77 -13.19 -32.71
C MET A 264 -6.83 -13.07 -31.60
N SER A 265 -6.40 -12.90 -30.35
CA SER A 265 -7.30 -12.61 -29.22
C SER A 265 -8.16 -11.39 -29.50
N VAL A 266 -9.34 -11.29 -28.87
CA VAL A 266 -10.14 -10.06 -28.92
C VAL A 266 -9.34 -8.87 -28.38
N ASP A 267 -9.55 -7.66 -28.91
CA ASP A 267 -8.81 -6.48 -28.45
C ASP A 267 -9.24 -6.01 -27.07
N ARG A 268 -10.55 -6.12 -26.79
CA ARG A 268 -11.14 -5.78 -25.50
C ARG A 268 -12.41 -6.57 -25.25
N PHE A 269 -12.81 -6.65 -24.00
CA PHE A 269 -14.13 -7.11 -23.59
C PHE A 269 -14.56 -6.44 -22.29
N TYR A 270 -15.81 -6.65 -21.89
CA TYR A 270 -16.42 -6.04 -20.73
C TYR A 270 -16.94 -7.12 -19.81
N SER A 271 -16.90 -6.86 -18.49
CA SER A 271 -17.55 -7.73 -17.54
C SER A 271 -18.10 -6.96 -16.34
N PHE A 272 -19.09 -7.54 -15.69
CA PHE A 272 -19.50 -7.20 -14.35
C PHE A 272 -19.92 -8.50 -13.68
N GLU A 273 -19.55 -8.69 -12.41
CA GLU A 273 -19.74 -9.97 -11.71
C GLU A 273 -19.26 -11.15 -12.59
N GLU A 274 -20.12 -12.13 -12.89
CA GLU A 274 -19.83 -13.27 -13.77
C GLU A 274 -20.32 -13.08 -15.22
N VAL A 275 -20.85 -11.91 -15.58
CA VAL A 275 -21.39 -11.63 -16.91
C VAL A 275 -20.31 -10.99 -17.77
N VAL A 276 -20.09 -11.57 -18.95
CA VAL A 276 -18.99 -11.18 -19.85
C VAL A 276 -19.53 -10.92 -21.25
N SER A 277 -19.04 -9.87 -21.88
CA SER A 277 -19.42 -9.49 -23.24
C SER A 277 -18.26 -8.88 -24.03
N VAL A 278 -18.11 -9.25 -25.30
CA VAL A 278 -17.14 -8.60 -26.20
C VAL A 278 -17.51 -7.13 -26.43
N ASN A 279 -18.81 -6.83 -26.51
CA ASN A 279 -19.32 -5.49 -26.83
C ASN A 279 -20.35 -5.02 -25.80
N LEU A 280 -20.49 -3.70 -25.66
CA LEU A 280 -21.59 -3.08 -24.90
C LEU A 280 -22.91 -3.16 -25.70
N THR A 281 -23.47 -4.36 -25.80
CA THR A 281 -24.74 -4.60 -26.51
C THR A 281 -25.93 -4.13 -25.66
N PRO A 282 -27.08 -3.78 -26.28
CA PRO A 282 -28.27 -3.38 -25.52
C PRO A 282 -28.71 -4.40 -24.47
N ALA A 283 -28.57 -5.70 -24.75
CA ALA A 283 -28.92 -6.75 -23.80
C ALA A 283 -27.97 -6.80 -22.59
N PHE A 284 -26.66 -6.67 -22.83
CA PHE A 284 -25.65 -6.64 -21.77
C PHE A 284 -25.79 -5.41 -20.88
N VAL A 285 -25.97 -4.23 -21.48
CA VAL A 285 -26.17 -2.96 -20.75
C VAL A 285 -27.46 -3.00 -19.94
N LYS A 286 -28.56 -3.49 -20.54
CA LYS A 286 -29.82 -3.67 -19.81
C LYS A 286 -29.66 -4.61 -18.61
N GLU A 287 -28.94 -5.71 -18.78
CA GLU A 287 -28.66 -6.65 -17.67
C GLU A 287 -27.83 -5.98 -16.56
N TRP A 288 -26.82 -5.19 -16.93
CA TRP A 288 -26.03 -4.42 -15.97
C TRP A 288 -26.89 -3.45 -15.14
N TYR A 289 -27.76 -2.67 -15.79
CA TYR A 289 -28.70 -1.79 -15.10
C TYR A 289 -29.69 -2.55 -14.21
N ASN A 290 -30.19 -3.70 -14.67
CA ASN A 290 -31.12 -4.53 -13.90
C ASN A 290 -30.50 -5.12 -12.62
N ARG A 291 -29.17 -5.18 -12.53
CA ARG A 291 -28.44 -5.62 -11.33
C ARG A 291 -27.98 -4.45 -10.45
N ASP A 292 -28.59 -3.28 -10.60
CA ASP A 292 -28.23 -2.05 -9.88
C ASP A 292 -26.81 -1.56 -10.20
N CYS A 293 -26.37 -1.77 -11.45
CA CYS A 293 -25.10 -1.26 -11.98
C CYS A 293 -23.88 -1.63 -11.12
N PRO A 294 -23.57 -2.94 -10.95
CA PRO A 294 -22.38 -3.39 -10.25
C PRO A 294 -21.11 -2.86 -10.95
N ILE A 295 -19.92 -3.06 -10.35
CA ILE A 295 -18.67 -2.56 -10.94
C ILE A 295 -18.51 -3.11 -12.37
N LEU A 296 -18.40 -2.19 -13.33
CA LEU A 296 -18.20 -2.50 -14.73
C LEU A 296 -16.72 -2.42 -15.06
N TYR A 297 -16.18 -3.51 -15.59
CA TYR A 297 -14.79 -3.62 -16.02
C TYR A 297 -14.68 -3.61 -17.54
N ARG A 298 -13.58 -3.04 -18.03
CA ARG A 298 -13.05 -3.28 -19.38
C ARG A 298 -11.74 -4.02 -19.26
N HIS A 299 -11.64 -5.08 -20.04
CA HIS A 299 -10.50 -5.98 -20.06
C HIS A 299 -9.77 -5.89 -21.39
N THR A 300 -8.44 -5.87 -21.33
CA THR A 300 -7.58 -5.84 -22.51
C THR A 300 -6.59 -7.00 -22.44
N PRO A 301 -6.76 -8.06 -23.26
CA PRO A 301 -5.76 -9.13 -23.37
C PRO A 301 -4.36 -8.59 -23.66
N ASN A 302 -3.36 -9.06 -22.92
CA ASN A 302 -2.00 -8.52 -22.95
C ASN A 302 -1.16 -9.09 -24.10
N LYS A 303 -1.54 -8.76 -25.34
CA LYS A 303 -0.92 -9.27 -26.58
C LYS A 303 0.52 -8.80 -26.78
N ASP A 304 0.84 -7.63 -26.26
CA ASP A 304 2.13 -6.94 -26.39
C ASP A 304 3.08 -7.20 -25.22
N ARG A 305 2.63 -7.94 -24.20
CA ARG A 305 3.38 -8.22 -22.96
C ARG A 305 3.76 -6.96 -22.20
N SER A 306 2.89 -5.96 -22.23
CA SER A 306 2.97 -4.81 -21.34
C SER A 306 3.00 -5.27 -19.87
N THR A 307 3.72 -4.54 -19.01
CA THR A 307 3.84 -4.89 -17.59
C THR A 307 2.99 -3.99 -16.70
N ASN A 308 2.41 -4.54 -15.64
CA ASN A 308 1.76 -3.74 -14.60
C ASN A 308 2.77 -2.92 -13.77
N MET A 309 2.31 -2.13 -12.78
CA MET A 309 3.19 -1.33 -11.91
C MET A 309 4.23 -2.14 -11.12
N LEU A 310 4.01 -3.44 -10.93
CA LEU A 310 4.96 -4.33 -10.28
C LEU A 310 5.98 -4.90 -11.26
N GLY A 311 5.84 -4.65 -12.57
CA GLY A 311 6.70 -5.20 -13.62
C GLY A 311 6.28 -6.60 -14.10
N MET A 312 5.02 -7.02 -13.90
CA MET A 312 4.53 -8.35 -14.28
C MET A 312 3.66 -8.28 -15.56
N PRO A 313 3.92 -9.12 -16.57
CA PRO A 313 3.13 -9.18 -17.80
C PRO A 313 1.92 -10.11 -17.62
N ILE A 314 0.95 -9.66 -16.83
CA ILE A 314 -0.29 -10.43 -16.55
C ILE A 314 -1.07 -10.75 -17.82
N CYS A 315 -1.91 -11.79 -17.79
CA CYS A 315 -2.59 -12.31 -18.98
C CYS A 315 -3.59 -11.34 -19.65
N HIS A 316 -4.18 -10.41 -18.88
CA HIS A 316 -4.98 -9.29 -19.36
C HIS A 316 -5.00 -8.17 -18.32
N PHE A 317 -5.24 -6.94 -18.75
CA PHE A 317 -5.44 -5.80 -17.85
C PHE A 317 -6.92 -5.54 -17.64
N SER A 318 -7.30 -5.27 -16.38
CA SER A 318 -8.67 -4.97 -15.96
C SER A 318 -8.77 -3.52 -15.50
N THR A 319 -9.54 -2.71 -16.23
CA THR A 319 -9.84 -1.31 -15.87
C THR A 319 -11.25 -1.24 -15.33
N VAL A 320 -11.42 -0.70 -14.11
CA VAL A 320 -12.74 -0.31 -13.60
C VAL A 320 -13.23 0.87 -14.43
N LEU A 321 -14.29 0.69 -15.22
CA LEU A 321 -14.88 1.78 -15.98
C LEU A 321 -15.88 2.58 -15.16
N ILE A 322 -16.71 1.87 -14.39
CA ILE A 322 -17.77 2.48 -13.61
C ILE A 322 -17.86 1.73 -12.29
N GLU A 323 -17.86 2.48 -11.19
CA GLU A 323 -18.13 1.99 -9.85
C GLU A 323 -19.16 2.91 -9.19
N SER A 324 -20.29 2.35 -8.79
CA SER A 324 -21.33 3.07 -8.06
C SER A 324 -21.26 2.69 -6.60
N SER A 325 -21.01 3.67 -5.74
CA SER A 325 -21.13 3.55 -4.29
C SER A 325 -22.37 4.31 -3.80
N TRP A 326 -22.64 4.19 -2.50
CA TRP A 326 -23.73 4.93 -1.86
C TRP A 326 -23.56 6.45 -2.00
N SER A 327 -22.33 6.95 -1.88
CA SER A 327 -22.04 8.39 -1.87
C SER A 327 -21.66 8.96 -3.24
N THR A 328 -21.11 8.16 -4.15
CA THR A 328 -20.53 8.64 -5.42
C THR A 328 -20.64 7.62 -6.55
N VAL A 329 -20.52 8.12 -7.78
CA VAL A 329 -20.27 7.28 -8.96
C VAL A 329 -18.91 7.68 -9.50
N TYR A 330 -18.00 6.72 -9.55
CA TYR A 330 -16.75 6.82 -10.27
C TYR A 330 -16.96 6.42 -11.73
N VAL A 331 -16.40 7.22 -12.64
CA VAL A 331 -16.41 6.96 -14.08
C VAL A 331 -15.00 7.22 -14.60
N ASP A 332 -14.42 6.22 -15.24
CA ASP A 332 -13.05 6.28 -15.75
C ASP A 332 -12.94 7.19 -16.99
N GLU A 333 -11.89 8.01 -17.04
CA GLU A 333 -11.67 9.02 -18.10
C GLU A 333 -11.30 8.43 -19.48
N SER A 334 -10.98 7.14 -19.52
CA SER A 334 -10.63 6.42 -20.76
C SER A 334 -11.83 5.83 -21.49
N LEU A 335 -13.06 6.05 -21.00
CA LEU A 335 -14.28 5.78 -21.75
C LEU A 335 -14.31 6.61 -23.04
N THR A 336 -14.63 5.96 -24.16
CA THR A 336 -14.81 6.64 -25.45
C THR A 336 -16.23 7.19 -25.59
N GLY A 337 -16.42 8.18 -26.48
CA GLY A 337 -17.77 8.68 -26.79
C GLY A 337 -18.72 7.58 -27.27
N GLU A 338 -18.21 6.60 -28.04
CA GLU A 338 -19.01 5.46 -28.47
C GLU A 338 -19.41 4.53 -27.29
N GLU A 339 -18.49 4.29 -26.35
CA GLU A 339 -18.81 3.52 -25.14
C GLU A 339 -19.85 4.25 -24.29
N VAL A 340 -19.72 5.58 -24.13
CA VAL A 340 -20.69 6.43 -23.43
C VAL A 340 -22.09 6.30 -24.04
N GLU A 341 -22.22 6.51 -25.35
CA GLU A 341 -23.52 6.43 -26.04
C GLU A 341 -24.16 5.03 -25.87
N ARG A 342 -23.36 3.96 -25.94
CA ARG A 342 -23.87 2.60 -25.75
C ARG A 342 -24.31 2.32 -24.30
N LEU A 343 -23.59 2.85 -23.31
CA LEU A 343 -23.89 2.64 -21.90
C LEU A 343 -25.16 3.37 -21.46
N ILE A 344 -25.40 4.58 -21.94
CA ILE A 344 -26.51 5.41 -21.45
C ILE A 344 -27.83 5.19 -22.20
N ARG A 345 -27.79 4.55 -23.38
CA ARG A 345 -28.94 4.40 -24.27
C ARG A 345 -30.09 3.65 -23.61
N GLY A 346 -31.27 4.27 -23.57
CA GLY A 346 -32.46 3.75 -22.89
C GLY A 346 -32.48 3.94 -21.37
N HIS A 347 -31.45 4.60 -20.81
CA HIS A 347 -31.27 4.87 -19.38
C HIS A 347 -30.88 6.33 -19.11
N GLU A 348 -31.23 7.23 -20.03
CA GLU A 348 -30.76 8.60 -20.11
C GLU A 348 -31.05 9.45 -18.86
N ASP A 349 -32.12 9.13 -18.15
CA ASP A 349 -32.60 9.88 -16.97
C ASP A 349 -32.01 9.37 -15.65
N THR A 350 -31.21 8.31 -15.68
CA THR A 350 -30.62 7.71 -14.47
C THR A 350 -29.50 8.57 -13.88
N ARG A 351 -29.25 8.43 -12.56
CA ARG A 351 -28.08 9.06 -11.90
C ARG A 351 -26.77 8.68 -12.59
N ILE A 352 -26.62 7.40 -12.92
CA ILE A 352 -25.41 6.85 -13.54
C ILE A 352 -25.22 7.40 -14.95
N ALA A 353 -26.26 7.44 -15.79
CA ALA A 353 -26.15 8.01 -17.13
C ALA A 353 -25.75 9.49 -17.11
N ARG A 354 -26.28 10.27 -16.14
CA ARG A 354 -25.86 11.66 -15.96
C ARG A 354 -24.38 11.78 -15.60
N GLU A 355 -23.87 10.94 -14.70
CA GLU A 355 -22.45 10.97 -14.33
C GLU A 355 -21.53 10.53 -15.47
N ILE A 356 -21.93 9.53 -16.26
CA ILE A 356 -21.19 9.11 -17.47
C ILE A 356 -21.11 10.28 -18.47
N ARG A 357 -22.21 11.00 -18.69
CA ARG A 357 -22.21 12.20 -19.55
C ARG A 357 -21.34 13.31 -18.99
N ASN A 358 -21.43 13.56 -17.68
CA ASN A 358 -20.62 14.59 -17.03
C ASN A 358 -19.13 14.29 -17.16
N MET A 359 -18.71 13.02 -17.13
CA MET A 359 -17.31 12.66 -17.40
C MET A 359 -16.88 13.06 -18.81
N LEU A 360 -17.70 12.78 -19.83
CA LEU A 360 -17.40 13.16 -21.21
C LEU A 360 -17.37 14.69 -21.39
N GLU A 361 -18.31 15.41 -20.78
CA GLU A 361 -18.34 16.88 -20.76
C GLU A 361 -17.10 17.46 -20.05
N ALA A 362 -16.72 16.91 -18.89
CA ALA A 362 -15.54 17.31 -18.13
C ALA A 362 -14.24 17.15 -18.93
N LYS A 363 -14.12 16.08 -19.73
CA LYS A 363 -12.99 15.87 -20.64
C LYS A 363 -12.86 16.99 -21.67
N GLY A 364 -13.97 17.35 -22.33
CA GLY A 364 -14.00 18.46 -23.28
C GLY A 364 -13.65 19.82 -22.64
N LEU A 365 -14.15 20.07 -21.42
CA LEU A 365 -13.85 21.30 -20.67
C LEU A 365 -12.40 21.40 -20.21
N LYS A 366 -11.77 20.27 -19.89
CA LYS A 366 -10.34 20.20 -19.54
C LYS A 366 -9.47 20.52 -20.76
N GLU A 367 -9.83 19.99 -21.93
CA GLU A 367 -9.13 20.25 -23.20
C GLU A 367 -9.29 21.71 -23.67
N SER A 368 -10.47 22.32 -23.48
CA SER A 368 -10.73 23.72 -23.85
C SER A 368 -10.19 24.76 -22.85
N GLY A 369 -9.82 24.34 -21.64
CA GLY A 369 -9.35 25.22 -20.57
C GLY A 369 -10.47 25.94 -19.79
N GLU A 370 -11.74 25.71 -20.15
CA GLU A 370 -12.90 26.31 -19.48
C GLU A 370 -13.12 25.81 -18.04
N LEU A 371 -12.52 24.68 -17.68
CA LEU A 371 -12.61 24.09 -16.34
C LEU A 371 -12.22 25.09 -15.23
N LYS A 372 -11.22 25.95 -15.47
CA LYS A 372 -10.79 26.97 -14.49
C LYS A 372 -11.89 27.97 -14.13
N ARG A 373 -12.74 28.32 -15.10
CA ARG A 373 -13.88 29.22 -14.86
C ARG A 373 -14.91 28.54 -13.96
N ILE A 374 -15.21 27.27 -14.24
CA ILE A 374 -16.14 26.47 -13.43
C ILE A 374 -15.60 26.29 -12.00
N GLU A 375 -14.30 26.07 -11.84
CA GLU A 375 -13.64 26.01 -10.53
C GLU A 375 -13.83 27.30 -9.73
N ALA A 376 -13.59 28.46 -10.35
CA ALA A 376 -13.79 29.75 -9.71
C ALA A 376 -15.26 30.01 -9.33
N GLU A 377 -16.21 29.60 -10.16
CA GLU A 377 -17.65 29.72 -9.86
C GLU A 377 -18.06 28.85 -8.67
N VAL A 378 -17.57 27.60 -8.59
CA VAL A 378 -17.83 26.69 -7.48
C VAL A 378 -17.16 27.19 -6.19
N GLU A 379 -15.92 27.66 -6.28
CA GLU A 379 -15.20 28.22 -5.13
C GLU A 379 -15.91 29.48 -4.60
N ALA A 380 -16.35 30.38 -5.47
CA ALA A 380 -17.11 31.56 -5.07
C ALA A 380 -18.43 31.20 -4.37
N PHE A 381 -19.10 30.13 -4.83
CA PHE A 381 -20.30 29.62 -4.17
C PHE A 381 -19.99 29.07 -2.77
N ASP A 382 -18.95 28.23 -2.65
CA ASP A 382 -18.51 27.68 -1.37
C ASP A 382 -18.13 28.80 -0.39
N GLN A 383 -17.37 29.81 -0.84
CA GLN A 383 -16.98 30.98 -0.05
C GLN A 383 -18.18 31.82 0.39
N LYS A 384 -19.20 31.98 -0.47
CA LYS A 384 -20.43 32.69 -0.12
C LYS A 384 -21.18 32.00 1.03
N VAL A 385 -21.26 30.67 1.00
CA VAL A 385 -21.86 29.89 2.10
C VAL A 385 -20.99 29.97 3.36
N GLN A 386 -19.67 29.83 3.22
CA GLN A 386 -18.73 29.94 4.35
C GLN A 386 -18.83 31.30 5.04
N ALA A 387 -18.92 32.39 4.28
CA ALA A 387 -19.05 33.74 4.84
C ALA A 387 -20.29 33.92 5.72
N VAL A 388 -21.41 33.25 5.37
CA VAL A 388 -22.62 33.24 6.22
C VAL A 388 -22.38 32.42 7.49
N ILE A 389 -21.71 31.28 7.39
CA ILE A 389 -21.36 30.47 8.57
C ILE A 389 -20.45 31.27 9.52
N ASP A 390 -19.40 31.89 9.00
CA ASP A 390 -18.43 32.66 9.76
C ASP A 390 -19.06 33.88 10.44
N LYS A 391 -19.91 34.62 9.71
CA LYS A 391 -20.68 35.74 10.25
C LYS A 391 -21.54 35.35 11.47
N HIS A 392 -22.04 34.12 11.49
CA HIS A 392 -22.88 33.59 12.57
C HIS A 392 -22.14 32.70 13.56
N ALA A 393 -20.82 32.55 13.44
CA ALA A 393 -20.01 31.67 14.28
C ALA A 393 -20.22 31.90 15.79
N PRO A 394 -20.24 33.14 16.33
CA PRO A 394 -20.47 33.34 17.76
C PRO A 394 -21.83 32.80 18.24
N MET A 395 -22.88 32.97 17.43
CA MET A 395 -24.21 32.46 17.74
C MET A 395 -24.24 30.92 17.71
N ILE A 396 -23.60 30.31 16.70
CA ILE A 396 -23.51 28.86 16.55
C ILE A 396 -22.75 28.24 17.73
N LEU A 397 -21.61 28.81 18.11
CA LEU A 397 -20.81 28.35 19.25
C LEU A 397 -21.56 28.49 20.57
N ASN A 398 -22.26 29.60 20.79
CA ASN A 398 -23.11 29.79 21.98
C ASN A 398 -24.25 28.77 22.05
N ALA A 399 -24.92 28.51 20.92
CA ALA A 399 -25.96 27.50 20.85
C ALA A 399 -25.41 26.09 21.14
N LEU A 400 -24.20 25.78 20.67
CA LEU A 400 -23.53 24.51 20.95
C LEU A 400 -23.16 24.36 22.44
N ALA A 401 -22.62 25.42 23.06
CA ALA A 401 -22.33 25.45 24.50
C ALA A 401 -23.59 25.25 25.34
N ASN A 402 -24.68 25.93 24.98
CA ASN A 402 -25.98 25.79 25.66
C ASN A 402 -26.60 24.40 25.49
N ARG A 403 -26.31 23.71 24.39
CA ARG A 403 -26.77 22.34 24.15
C ARG A 403 -26.00 21.31 24.98
N TYR A 404 -24.72 21.57 25.27
CA TYR A 404 -23.83 20.66 26.00
C TYR A 404 -23.17 21.31 27.23
N PRO A 405 -23.95 21.92 28.16
CA PRO A 405 -23.40 22.79 29.21
C PRO A 405 -22.54 22.03 30.24
N HIS A 406 -22.79 20.74 30.41
CA HIS A 406 -22.10 19.86 31.36
C HIS A 406 -20.70 19.44 30.89
N VAL A 407 -20.37 19.65 29.61
CA VAL A 407 -19.10 19.25 28.99
C VAL A 407 -18.42 20.38 28.23
N SER A 408 -19.08 21.54 28.10
CA SER A 408 -18.54 22.74 27.47
C SER A 408 -17.94 23.72 28.47
N LYS A 409 -16.85 24.39 28.09
CA LYS A 409 -16.26 25.51 28.83
C LYS A 409 -15.67 26.53 27.87
N TRP A 410 -15.80 27.81 28.21
CA TRP A 410 -15.10 28.89 27.51
C TRP A 410 -13.73 29.11 28.14
N LYS A 411 -12.70 29.22 27.32
CA LYS A 411 -11.33 29.49 27.74
C LYS A 411 -10.75 30.62 26.91
N LYS A 412 -10.00 31.52 27.56
CA LYS A 412 -9.19 32.51 26.84
C LYS A 412 -7.94 31.83 26.27
N SER A 413 -7.68 32.00 24.98
CA SER A 413 -6.40 31.63 24.36
C SER A 413 -5.31 32.67 24.66
N GLU A 414 -4.06 32.35 24.30
CA GLU A 414 -2.88 33.19 24.57
C GLU A 414 -2.97 34.61 23.96
N ASN A 415 -3.74 34.76 22.88
CA ASN A 415 -4.03 36.02 22.22
C ASN A 415 -5.27 36.77 22.80
N GLY A 416 -5.87 36.27 23.88
CA GLY A 416 -7.00 36.90 24.57
C GLY A 416 -8.39 36.58 24.01
N GLU A 417 -8.49 35.82 22.92
CA GLU A 417 -9.77 35.39 22.34
C GLU A 417 -10.44 34.31 23.19
N GLU A 418 -11.76 34.39 23.36
CA GLU A 418 -12.52 33.33 24.03
C GLU A 418 -12.85 32.20 23.03
N LYS A 419 -12.35 31.01 23.34
CA LYS A 419 -12.59 29.79 22.56
C LYS A 419 -13.44 28.82 23.36
N LEU A 420 -14.44 28.26 22.69
CA LEU A 420 -15.22 27.15 23.22
C LEU A 420 -14.35 25.90 23.25
N TYR A 421 -14.41 25.15 24.34
CA TYR A 421 -13.84 23.82 24.47
C TYR A 421 -14.91 22.85 24.95
N ILE A 422 -15.09 21.74 24.25
CA ILE A 422 -16.00 20.67 24.64
C ILE A 422 -15.19 19.41 24.91
N ASN A 423 -15.45 18.74 26.04
CA ASN A 423 -14.85 17.43 26.32
C ASN A 423 -15.47 16.38 25.39
N GLU A 424 -14.80 16.05 24.27
CA GLU A 424 -15.33 15.10 23.28
C GLU A 424 -15.36 13.65 23.80
N ASN A 425 -14.58 13.31 24.83
CA ASN A 425 -14.54 11.96 25.40
C ASN A 425 -15.89 11.47 25.96
N VAL A 426 -16.83 12.38 26.21
CA VAL A 426 -18.16 12.05 26.75
C VAL A 426 -19.10 11.52 25.66
N PHE A 427 -18.76 11.67 24.38
CA PHE A 427 -19.54 11.17 23.24
C PHE A 427 -19.10 9.76 22.77
N GLY A 428 -18.16 9.12 23.46
CA GLY A 428 -17.69 7.76 23.13
C GLY A 428 -16.77 7.70 21.91
N LEU A 429 -16.67 6.53 21.26
CA LEU A 429 -15.93 6.33 20.01
C LEU A 429 -16.74 6.86 18.81
N ASP A 430 -17.10 8.14 18.87
CA ASP A 430 -17.79 8.87 17.82
C ASP A 430 -16.75 9.73 17.08
N CYS A 431 -16.15 9.17 16.03
CA CYS A 431 -15.15 9.85 15.20
C CYS A 431 -15.56 9.78 13.73
N GLY A 432 -15.61 10.92 13.04
CA GLY A 432 -15.93 10.96 11.61
C GLY A 432 -15.93 12.36 11.00
N PHE A 433 -16.45 12.43 9.77
CA PHE A 433 -16.58 13.65 9.00
C PHE A 433 -18.03 13.91 8.63
N LEU A 434 -18.38 15.20 8.57
CA LEU A 434 -19.65 15.69 8.04
C LEU A 434 -19.45 16.11 6.60
N TYR A 435 -20.21 15.49 5.71
CA TYR A 435 -20.24 15.78 4.30
C TYR A 435 -21.43 16.70 3.98
N VAL A 436 -21.12 17.94 3.59
CA VAL A 436 -22.14 18.94 3.26
C VAL A 436 -22.35 19.00 1.75
N ARG A 437 -23.61 19.00 1.33
CA ARG A 437 -24.03 19.23 -0.07
C ARG A 437 -25.17 20.26 -0.11
N THR A 438 -25.42 20.81 -1.29
CA THR A 438 -26.60 21.65 -1.55
C THR A 438 -27.59 20.93 -2.46
N THR A 439 -28.85 21.35 -2.47
CA THR A 439 -29.84 20.91 -3.48
C THR A 439 -29.76 21.70 -4.79
N ASP A 440 -28.86 22.70 -4.90
CA ASP A 440 -28.69 23.49 -6.13
C ASP A 440 -28.19 22.59 -7.29
N PRO A 441 -28.97 22.42 -8.36
CA PRO A 441 -28.62 21.51 -9.45
C PRO A 441 -27.44 22.01 -10.30
N ASP A 442 -27.26 23.33 -10.44
CA ASP A 442 -26.17 23.93 -11.22
C ASP A 442 -24.84 23.76 -10.48
N TYR A 443 -24.82 24.07 -9.18
CA TYR A 443 -23.66 23.80 -8.33
C TYR A 443 -23.26 22.33 -8.38
N ASN A 444 -24.23 21.42 -8.18
CA ASN A 444 -23.96 19.99 -8.15
C ASN A 444 -23.43 19.47 -9.50
N LYS A 445 -23.96 19.97 -10.62
CA LYS A 445 -23.43 19.66 -11.96
C LYS A 445 -21.99 20.12 -12.08
N LYS A 446 -21.70 21.39 -11.77
CA LYS A 446 -20.36 21.98 -11.86
C LYS A 446 -19.36 21.24 -10.96
N ARG A 447 -19.75 20.89 -9.73
CA ARG A 447 -18.91 20.09 -8.82
C ARG A 447 -18.61 18.70 -9.36
N SER A 448 -19.61 18.02 -9.95
CA SER A 448 -19.41 16.74 -10.62
C SER A 448 -18.46 16.85 -11.82
N LEU A 449 -18.58 17.89 -12.65
CA LEU A 449 -17.66 18.16 -13.77
C LEU A 449 -16.21 18.33 -13.29
N ILE A 450 -15.99 19.12 -12.23
CA ILE A 450 -14.65 19.31 -11.65
C ILE A 450 -14.09 17.97 -11.15
N ARG A 451 -14.89 17.18 -10.41
CA ARG A 451 -14.46 15.87 -9.89
C ARG A 451 -14.08 14.91 -11.01
N ASN A 452 -14.88 14.83 -12.07
CA ASN A 452 -14.59 13.93 -13.19
C ASN A 452 -13.34 14.36 -13.97
N ALA A 453 -12.98 15.65 -13.96
CA ALA A 453 -11.71 16.12 -14.53
C ALA A 453 -10.50 15.97 -13.58
N LYS A 454 -10.76 16.00 -12.26
CA LYS A 454 -9.77 15.96 -11.17
C LYS A 454 -10.26 15.01 -10.05
N PRO A 455 -9.87 13.72 -10.09
CA PRO A 455 -10.35 12.71 -9.14
C PRO A 455 -10.06 13.00 -7.66
N SER A 456 -9.09 13.87 -7.35
CA SER A 456 -8.77 14.30 -5.99
C SER A 456 -9.80 15.28 -5.38
N VAL A 457 -10.71 15.83 -6.18
CA VAL A 457 -11.70 16.80 -5.71
C VAL A 457 -12.88 16.08 -5.06
N SER A 458 -13.20 16.47 -3.83
CA SER A 458 -14.34 15.96 -3.08
C SER A 458 -15.68 16.33 -3.77
N PRO A 459 -16.66 15.40 -3.80
CA PRO A 459 -18.02 15.70 -4.28
C PRO A 459 -18.80 16.65 -3.35
N TRP A 460 -18.29 16.88 -2.14
CA TRP A 460 -18.92 17.70 -1.11
C TRP A 460 -18.48 19.15 -1.19
N MET A 461 -19.29 20.06 -0.65
CA MET A 461 -18.95 21.47 -0.54
C MET A 461 -17.71 21.66 0.33
N ASN A 462 -16.88 22.65 0.01
CA ASN A 462 -15.73 23.02 0.82
C ASN A 462 -16.14 24.06 1.87
N VAL A 463 -16.83 23.63 2.92
CA VAL A 463 -17.27 24.47 4.04
C VAL A 463 -16.88 23.87 5.38
N HIS A 464 -16.61 24.73 6.36
CA HIS A 464 -16.14 24.37 7.69
C HIS A 464 -17.11 24.86 8.76
N MET A 465 -17.40 23.98 9.72
CA MET A 465 -18.19 24.33 10.89
C MET A 465 -17.32 25.12 11.89
N PRO A 466 -17.89 26.10 12.63
CA PRO A 466 -17.12 26.97 13.52
C PRO A 466 -16.34 26.25 14.63
N TYR A 467 -16.85 25.12 15.13
CA TYR A 467 -16.16 24.27 16.10
C TYR A 467 -15.56 23.05 15.38
N GLY A 468 -14.24 23.08 15.19
CA GLY A 468 -13.47 21.96 14.65
C GLY A 468 -13.42 20.80 15.64
N CYS A 469 -14.01 19.67 15.27
CA CYS A 469 -14.10 18.47 16.10
C CYS A 469 -14.14 17.20 15.24
N GLN A 470 -13.82 16.05 15.84
CA GLN A 470 -13.95 14.74 15.19
C GLN A 470 -15.28 14.04 15.54
N SER A 471 -15.96 14.48 16.61
CA SER A 471 -17.27 13.93 16.98
C SER A 471 -18.36 14.22 15.93
N THR A 472 -18.94 13.16 15.35
CA THR A 472 -20.06 13.31 14.41
C THR A 472 -21.31 13.87 15.11
N THR A 473 -21.49 13.58 16.40
CA THR A 473 -22.53 14.19 17.25
C THR A 473 -22.42 15.71 17.28
N LEU A 474 -21.22 16.24 17.55
CA LEU A 474 -20.98 17.69 17.57
C LEU A 474 -21.07 18.30 16.17
N GLN A 475 -20.56 17.62 15.14
CA GLN A 475 -20.67 18.10 13.76
C GLN A 475 -22.15 18.18 13.30
N ARG A 476 -22.97 17.16 13.59
CA ARG A 476 -24.42 17.18 13.31
C ARG A 476 -25.13 18.28 14.09
N ALA A 477 -24.81 18.45 15.38
CA ALA A 477 -25.41 19.50 16.19
C ALA A 477 -25.13 20.91 15.65
N GLN A 478 -23.91 21.16 15.16
CA GLN A 478 -23.57 22.40 14.47
C GLN A 478 -24.33 22.56 13.16
N PHE A 479 -24.40 21.49 12.36
CA PHE A 479 -25.08 21.49 11.07
C PHE A 479 -26.58 21.82 11.17
N GLU A 480 -27.27 21.27 12.17
CA GLU A 480 -28.69 21.58 12.45
C GLU A 480 -28.94 23.06 12.75
N ILE A 481 -27.93 23.76 13.29
CA ILE A 481 -28.00 25.21 13.53
C ILE A 481 -27.65 25.97 12.24
N VAL A 482 -26.63 25.53 11.51
CA VAL A 482 -26.12 26.17 10.29
C VAL A 482 -27.14 26.12 9.14
N LYS A 483 -27.75 24.97 8.90
CA LYS A 483 -28.68 24.74 7.77
C LYS A 483 -29.79 25.81 7.68
N PRO A 484 -30.59 26.10 8.73
CA PRO A 484 -31.64 27.11 8.64
C PRO A 484 -31.11 28.54 8.51
N ILE A 485 -29.90 28.83 8.97
CA ILE A 485 -29.27 30.15 8.81
C ILE A 485 -28.93 30.39 7.34
N VAL A 486 -28.27 29.41 6.71
CA VAL A 486 -27.86 29.49 5.30
C VAL A 486 -29.09 29.56 4.39
N GLU A 487 -30.11 28.75 4.67
CA GLU A 487 -31.38 28.79 3.93
C GLU A 487 -32.04 30.17 4.03
N ARG A 488 -32.09 30.76 5.24
CA ARG A 488 -32.69 32.09 5.45
C ARG A 488 -31.92 33.21 4.77
N GLU A 489 -30.58 33.22 4.80
CA GLU A 489 -29.78 34.34 4.27
C GLU A 489 -29.48 34.21 2.78
N LEU A 490 -29.36 32.99 2.27
CA LEU A 490 -28.94 32.75 0.89
C LEU A 490 -30.01 32.07 0.02
N GLY A 491 -31.09 31.54 0.62
CA GLY A 491 -32.05 30.70 -0.09
C GLY A 491 -31.47 29.33 -0.48
N VAL A 492 -30.31 28.95 0.07
CA VAL A 492 -29.59 27.71 -0.27
C VAL A 492 -29.94 26.62 0.74
N ILE A 493 -30.52 25.53 0.26
CA ILE A 493 -30.82 24.37 1.10
C ILE A 493 -29.57 23.49 1.18
N LEU A 494 -29.08 23.29 2.41
CA LEU A 494 -27.98 22.38 2.71
C LEU A 494 -28.49 21.02 3.19
N VAL A 495 -27.75 19.97 2.86
CA VAL A 495 -27.96 18.60 3.35
C VAL A 495 -26.61 18.09 3.86
N GLY A 496 -26.61 17.49 5.04
CA GLY A 496 -25.44 16.93 5.70
C GLY A 496 -25.60 15.44 5.89
N HIS A 497 -24.52 14.69 5.70
CA HIS A 497 -24.43 13.24 5.98
C HIS A 497 -23.12 12.94 6.69
N THR A 498 -23.10 11.96 7.58
CA THR A 498 -21.85 11.46 8.17
C THR A 498 -21.57 10.04 7.68
N VAL A 499 -20.37 9.52 7.88
CA VAL A 499 -20.00 8.13 7.50
C VAL A 499 -20.85 7.07 8.22
N LEU A 500 -21.54 7.46 9.31
CA LEU A 500 -22.38 6.58 10.12
C LEU A 500 -23.88 6.68 9.76
N ASP A 501 -24.25 7.55 8.82
CA ASP A 501 -25.59 7.59 8.19
C ASP A 501 -25.65 6.60 7.01
#